data_AF-W7SJR0-F1
#
_entry.id   AF-W7SJR0-F1
#
_cell.length_a   1.000
_cell.length_b   1.000
_cell.length_c   1.000
_cell.angle_alpha   90.00
_cell.angle_beta   90.00
_cell.angle_gamma   90.00
#
_symmetry.space_group_name_H-M   'P 1'
#
loop_
_entity.id
_entity.type
_entity.pdbx_description
1 polymer ?
#
loop_
_entity_poly.entity_id
_entity_poly.type
_entity_poly.pdbx_seq_one_letter_code
_entity_poly.pdbx_strand_id
1 'polypeptide(L)'
;MDLTALPTWIGVTLGAIITATVTWLVFAATRRKDHHQRRWERQVEVYERVLLEAAAWTADRAKAMHSLPADGGSAIAALDEVERRRTRIRLRMFGHQEVRDAFERYADAHWTWAGIHAALNELYATQHQVNTGELPAHQDMSEEIRAKQSEAKAAQKRADQAETELIDTIEQVLKRVPKSIR
;
A
#
# COMPACT_ATOMS: atom_id res chain seq x y z
N MET A 1 79.44 -6.89 15.51
CA MET A 1 78.02 -7.16 15.86
C MET A 1 77.18 -6.31 14.93
N ASP A 2 76.70 -6.92 13.84
CA ASP A 2 75.86 -6.25 12.85
C ASP A 2 74.45 -6.03 13.42
N LEU A 3 74.01 -4.77 13.47
CA LEU A 3 72.68 -4.35 13.93
C LEU A 3 71.70 -4.09 12.76
N THR A 4 71.99 -4.61 11.57
CA THR A 4 71.23 -4.30 10.34
C THR A 4 69.98 -5.18 10.11
N ALA A 5 69.69 -6.14 11.00
CA ALA A 5 68.62 -7.13 10.79
C ALA A 5 67.24 -6.76 11.39
N LEU A 6 67.01 -5.52 11.81
CA LEU A 6 65.77 -5.12 12.52
C LEU A 6 64.84 -4.04 11.91
N PRO A 7 64.80 -3.77 10.59
CA PRO A 7 63.69 -2.98 10.02
C PRO A 7 62.63 -3.77 9.22
N THR A 8 62.90 -5.02 8.82
CA THR A 8 62.01 -5.74 7.87
C THR A 8 60.78 -6.38 8.52
N TRP A 9 60.90 -6.93 9.73
CA TRP A 9 59.78 -7.66 10.36
C TRP A 9 58.67 -6.72 10.90
N ILE A 10 59.03 -5.51 11.33
CA ILE A 10 58.08 -4.48 11.79
C ILE A 10 57.26 -3.93 10.62
N GLY A 11 57.87 -3.73 9.44
CA GLY A 11 57.17 -3.26 8.24
C GLY A 11 56.17 -4.28 7.68
N VAL A 12 56.50 -5.57 7.71
CA VAL A 12 55.61 -6.65 7.21
C VAL A 12 54.43 -6.89 8.15
N THR A 13 54.64 -6.81 9.46
CA THR A 13 53.55 -6.97 10.46
C THR A 13 52.60 -5.78 10.48
N LEU A 14 53.11 -4.54 10.43
CA LEU A 14 52.26 -3.34 10.29
C LEU A 14 51.50 -3.31 8.96
N GLY A 15 52.15 -3.70 7.85
CA GLY A 15 51.52 -3.79 6.54
C GLY A 15 50.39 -4.83 6.52
N ALA A 16 50.57 -6.00 7.12
CA ALA A 16 49.54 -7.03 7.21
C ALA A 16 48.33 -6.59 8.05
N ILE A 17 48.56 -5.89 9.17
CA ILE A 17 47.49 -5.36 10.03
C ILE A 17 46.70 -4.26 9.30
N ILE A 18 47.37 -3.33 8.64
CA ILE A 18 46.71 -2.26 7.88
C ILE A 18 45.90 -2.84 6.73
N THR A 19 46.46 -3.79 5.98
CA THR A 19 45.77 -4.43 4.85
C THR A 19 44.54 -5.19 5.35
N ALA A 20 44.65 -5.99 6.41
CA ALA A 20 43.51 -6.70 7.00
C ALA A 20 42.41 -5.74 7.50
N THR A 21 42.79 -4.61 8.10
CA THR A 21 41.84 -3.61 8.60
C THR A 21 41.12 -2.89 7.46
N VAL A 22 41.85 -2.52 6.40
CA VAL A 22 41.28 -1.93 5.18
C VAL A 22 40.37 -2.93 4.47
N THR A 23 40.80 -4.18 4.32
CA THR A 23 39.95 -5.24 3.75
C THR A 23 38.69 -5.44 4.57
N TRP A 24 38.76 -5.46 5.90
CA TRP A 24 37.59 -5.56 6.77
C TRP A 24 36.65 -4.36 6.64
N LEU A 25 37.19 -3.13 6.59
CA LEU A 25 36.39 -1.92 6.38
C LEU A 25 35.72 -1.88 5.01
N VAL A 26 36.44 -2.28 3.95
CA VAL A 26 35.89 -2.41 2.60
C VAL A 26 34.81 -3.49 2.57
N PHE A 27 35.04 -4.65 3.19
CA PHE A 27 34.08 -5.75 3.24
C PHE A 27 32.85 -5.41 4.09
N ALA A 28 33.03 -4.66 5.17
CA ALA A 28 31.94 -4.12 5.97
C ALA A 28 31.16 -3.05 5.19
N ALA A 29 31.84 -2.21 4.42
CA ALA A 29 31.21 -1.20 3.57
C ALA A 29 30.43 -1.81 2.39
N THR A 30 30.98 -2.84 1.73
CA THR A 30 30.28 -3.57 0.65
C THR A 30 29.10 -4.34 1.20
N ARG A 31 29.24 -5.06 2.32
CA ARG A 31 28.10 -5.72 2.99
C ARG A 31 27.01 -4.74 3.41
N ARG A 32 27.37 -3.56 3.90
CA ARG A 32 26.41 -2.50 4.23
C ARG A 32 25.72 -2.00 2.96
N LYS A 33 26.45 -1.75 1.88
CA LYS A 33 25.89 -1.32 0.58
C LYS A 33 24.90 -2.37 0.03
N ASP A 34 25.27 -3.64 0.03
CA ASP A 34 24.42 -4.75 -0.39
C ASP A 34 23.17 -4.89 0.47
N HIS A 35 23.30 -4.71 1.79
CA HIS A 35 22.15 -4.77 2.70
C HIS A 35 21.18 -3.60 2.49
N HIS A 36 21.69 -2.37 2.33
CA HIS A 36 20.86 -1.20 2.04
C HIS A 36 20.17 -1.31 0.68
N GLN A 37 20.87 -1.84 -0.33
CA GLN A 37 20.29 -2.08 -1.65
C GLN A 37 19.18 -3.15 -1.59
N ARG A 38 19.41 -4.30 -0.96
CA ARG A 38 18.38 -5.34 -0.79
C ARG A 38 17.17 -4.84 -0.01
N ARG A 39 17.39 -4.03 1.04
CA ARG A 39 16.31 -3.42 1.80
C ARG A 39 15.49 -2.46 0.94
N TRP A 40 16.15 -1.68 0.10
CA TRP A 40 15.51 -0.77 -0.85
C TRP A 40 14.68 -1.52 -1.89
N GLU A 41 15.23 -2.57 -2.50
CA GLU A 41 14.50 -3.42 -3.46
C GLU A 41 13.22 -4.02 -2.83
N ARG A 42 13.32 -4.53 -1.59
CA ARG A 42 12.14 -5.01 -0.84
C ARG A 42 11.13 -3.90 -0.54
N GLN A 43 11.60 -2.68 -0.28
CA GLN A 43 10.71 -1.53 -0.07
C GLN A 43 9.93 -1.18 -1.33
N VAL A 44 10.61 -1.13 -2.48
CA VAL A 44 9.98 -0.86 -3.77
C VAL A 44 8.95 -1.94 -4.11
N GLU A 45 9.29 -3.22 -3.92
CA GLU A 45 8.37 -4.34 -4.13
C GLU A 45 7.08 -4.20 -3.30
N VAL A 46 7.20 -3.72 -2.05
CA VAL A 46 6.03 -3.47 -1.20
C VAL A 46 5.20 -2.31 -1.71
N TYR A 47 5.81 -1.21 -2.18
CA TYR A 47 5.07 -0.07 -2.72
C TYR A 47 4.39 -0.39 -4.05
N GLU A 48 5.04 -1.15 -4.93
CA GLU A 48 4.41 -1.64 -6.17
C GLU A 48 3.17 -2.48 -5.86
N ARG A 49 3.24 -3.37 -4.86
CA ARG A 49 2.08 -4.16 -4.44
C ARG A 49 0.95 -3.27 -3.89
N VAL A 50 1.28 -2.26 -3.10
CA VAL A 50 0.30 -1.28 -2.58
C VAL A 50 -0.38 -0.53 -3.72
N LEU A 51 0.37 -0.11 -4.74
CA LEU A 51 -0.19 0.58 -5.91
C LEU A 51 -1.08 -0.33 -6.76
N LEU A 52 -0.71 -1.61 -6.92
CA LEU A 52 -1.56 -2.60 -7.61
C LEU A 52 -2.87 -2.86 -6.86
N GLU A 53 -2.80 -3.00 -5.53
CA GLU A 53 -3.98 -3.15 -4.68
C GLU A 53 -4.87 -1.90 -4.76
N ALA A 54 -4.26 -0.71 -4.76
CA ALA A 54 -5.00 0.53 -4.92
C ALA A 54 -5.71 0.64 -6.27
N ALA A 55 -5.04 0.27 -7.36
CA ALA A 55 -5.63 0.25 -8.69
C ALA A 55 -6.79 -0.76 -8.80
N ALA A 56 -6.69 -1.92 -8.13
CA ALA A 56 -7.78 -2.90 -8.08
C ALA A 56 -9.02 -2.31 -7.39
N TRP A 57 -8.86 -1.65 -6.24
CA TRP A 57 -9.96 -0.98 -5.54
C TRP A 57 -10.58 0.16 -6.36
N THR A 58 -9.78 0.90 -7.13
CA THR A 58 -10.27 1.92 -8.04
C THR A 58 -11.08 1.32 -9.19
N ALA A 59 -10.64 0.18 -9.73
CA ALA A 59 -11.40 -0.56 -10.74
C ALA A 59 -12.72 -1.10 -10.18
N ASP A 60 -12.75 -1.56 -8.92
CA ASP A 60 -13.97 -1.98 -8.24
C ASP A 60 -14.96 -0.81 -8.09
N ARG A 61 -14.47 0.38 -7.69
CA ARG A 61 -15.29 1.61 -7.64
C ARG A 61 -15.87 1.96 -9.01
N ALA A 62 -15.04 1.95 -10.06
CA ALA A 62 -15.48 2.24 -11.42
C ALA A 62 -16.53 1.24 -11.90
N LYS A 63 -16.33 -0.06 -11.64
CA LYS A 63 -17.28 -1.11 -12.02
C LYS A 63 -18.63 -0.93 -11.34
N ALA A 64 -18.63 -0.67 -10.02
CA ALA A 64 -19.84 -0.47 -9.24
C ALA A 64 -20.67 0.74 -9.72
N MET A 65 -20.03 1.79 -10.22
CA MET A 65 -20.73 2.95 -10.80
C MET A 65 -21.42 2.65 -12.13
N HIS A 66 -20.86 1.74 -12.93
CA HIS A 66 -21.39 1.40 -14.25
C HIS A 66 -22.43 0.26 -14.21
N SER A 67 -22.40 -0.59 -13.18
CA SER A 67 -23.42 -1.61 -12.96
C SER A 67 -24.56 -1.06 -12.10
N LEU A 68 -25.66 -0.63 -12.72
CA LEU A 68 -26.95 -0.58 -12.02
C LEU A 68 -27.36 -2.02 -11.65
N PRO A 69 -28.15 -2.21 -10.58
CA PRO A 69 -28.49 -3.53 -10.04
C PRO A 69 -29.55 -4.19 -10.92
N ALA A 70 -29.24 -4.47 -12.18
CA ALA A 70 -30.11 -5.26 -13.06
C ALA A 70 -29.99 -6.76 -12.72
N ASP A 71 -28.83 -7.19 -12.26
CA ASP A 71 -28.56 -8.59 -11.91
C ASP A 71 -28.01 -8.64 -10.48
N GLY A 72 -28.81 -9.19 -9.57
CA GLY A 72 -28.54 -9.24 -8.14
C GLY A 72 -27.14 -9.72 -7.79
N GLY A 73 -26.46 -8.95 -6.94
CA GLY A 73 -25.17 -9.31 -6.35
C GLY A 73 -24.02 -8.52 -6.95
N SER A 74 -23.90 -7.25 -6.58
CA SER A 74 -22.61 -6.55 -6.70
C SER A 74 -21.66 -7.16 -5.66
N ALA A 75 -20.93 -8.19 -6.07
CA ALA A 75 -19.75 -8.66 -5.37
C ALA A 75 -18.68 -7.56 -5.44
N ILE A 76 -18.84 -6.49 -4.66
CA ILE A 76 -17.68 -5.69 -4.24
C ILE A 76 -16.86 -6.68 -3.44
N ALA A 77 -15.73 -7.06 -3.99
CA ALA A 77 -15.10 -8.34 -3.71
C ALA A 77 -14.82 -8.48 -2.22
N ALA A 78 -15.52 -9.41 -1.57
CA ALA A 78 -15.22 -9.92 -0.23
C ALA A 78 -13.85 -10.64 -0.16
N LEU A 79 -13.02 -10.55 -1.21
CA LEU A 79 -11.78 -11.29 -1.37
C LEU A 79 -10.57 -10.71 -0.62
N ASP A 80 -10.69 -9.58 0.06
CA ASP A 80 -9.50 -8.75 0.25
C ASP A 80 -9.00 -8.53 1.68
N GLU A 81 -9.67 -9.01 2.72
CA GLU A 81 -9.14 -8.85 4.10
C GLU A 81 -7.82 -9.61 4.31
N VAL A 82 -7.65 -10.76 3.64
CA VAL A 82 -6.40 -11.54 3.69
C VAL A 82 -5.25 -10.83 3.01
N GLU A 83 -5.49 -10.25 1.83
CA GLU A 83 -4.45 -9.59 1.05
C GLU A 83 -4.12 -8.21 1.65
N ARG A 84 -5.12 -7.44 2.07
CA ARG A 84 -4.95 -6.24 2.91
C ARG A 84 -4.11 -6.54 4.14
N ARG A 85 -4.39 -7.63 4.86
CA ARG A 85 -3.60 -8.04 6.04
C ARG A 85 -2.15 -8.36 5.67
N ARG A 86 -1.92 -9.04 4.54
CA ARG A 86 -0.56 -9.33 4.05
C ARG A 86 0.18 -8.05 3.68
N THR A 87 -0.45 -7.13 2.96
CA THR A 87 0.12 -5.83 2.59
C THR A 87 0.43 -4.98 3.84
N ARG A 88 -0.48 -4.94 4.82
CA ARG A 88 -0.25 -4.30 6.13
C ARG A 88 0.96 -4.88 6.86
N ILE A 89 1.13 -6.21 6.87
CA ILE A 89 2.31 -6.85 7.48
C ILE A 89 3.59 -6.44 6.74
N ARG A 90 3.60 -6.48 5.40
CA ARG A 90 4.77 -6.09 4.60
C ARG A 90 5.14 -4.62 4.79
N LEU A 91 4.16 -3.72 4.85
CA LEU A 91 4.37 -2.30 5.15
C LEU A 91 4.97 -2.09 6.54
N ARG A 92 4.56 -2.87 7.55
CA ARG A 92 5.17 -2.82 8.89
C ARG A 92 6.62 -3.29 8.89
N MET A 93 6.96 -4.28 8.07
CA MET A 93 8.31 -4.86 8.02
C MET A 93 9.28 -3.99 7.21
N PHE A 94 8.83 -3.43 6.09
CA PHE A 94 9.71 -2.80 5.11
C PHE A 94 9.33 -1.35 4.81
N GLY A 95 8.05 -0.99 4.87
CA GLY A 95 7.54 0.32 4.47
C GLY A 95 7.92 1.46 5.42
N HIS A 96 7.87 2.68 4.90
CA HIS A 96 7.92 3.89 5.73
C HIS A 96 6.58 4.09 6.46
N GLN A 97 6.65 4.66 7.66
CA GLN A 97 5.48 4.93 8.49
C GLN A 97 4.46 5.83 7.75
N GLU A 98 4.93 6.85 7.02
CA GLU A 98 4.08 7.75 6.22
C GLU A 98 3.24 6.99 5.18
N VAL A 99 3.86 6.06 4.43
CA VAL A 99 3.16 5.23 3.42
C VAL A 99 2.17 4.29 4.09
N ARG A 100 2.55 3.71 5.22
CA ARG A 100 1.65 2.85 6.00
C ARG A 100 0.41 3.62 6.44
N ASP A 101 0.58 4.80 7.01
CA ASP A 101 -0.55 5.59 7.50
C ASP A 101 -1.45 6.08 6.35
N ALA A 102 -0.85 6.43 5.20
CA ALA A 102 -1.61 6.76 3.99
C ALA A 102 -2.39 5.55 3.45
N PHE A 103 -1.78 4.36 3.44
CA PHE A 103 -2.45 3.13 3.01
C PHE A 103 -3.64 2.77 3.91
N GLU A 104 -3.49 2.90 5.23
CA GLU A 104 -4.61 2.64 6.15
C GLU A 104 -5.76 3.63 5.94
N ARG A 105 -5.48 4.93 5.77
CA ARG A 105 -6.52 5.93 5.47
C ARG A 105 -7.24 5.61 4.15
N TYR A 106 -6.50 5.24 3.12
CA TYR A 106 -7.07 4.86 1.83
C TYR A 106 -7.94 3.59 1.94
N ALA A 107 -7.44 2.57 2.65
CA ALA A 107 -8.20 1.35 2.90
C ALA A 107 -9.50 1.64 3.64
N ASP A 108 -9.46 2.40 4.73
CA ASP A 108 -10.65 2.73 5.51
C ASP A 108 -11.67 3.55 4.69
N ALA A 109 -11.20 4.46 3.85
CA ALA A 109 -12.06 5.21 2.93
C ALA A 109 -12.70 4.31 1.87
N HIS A 110 -11.94 3.37 1.28
CA HIS A 110 -12.47 2.40 0.32
C HIS A 110 -13.53 1.50 0.97
N TRP A 111 -13.27 0.93 2.16
CA TRP A 111 -14.22 0.06 2.84
C TRP A 111 -15.47 0.79 3.32
N THR A 112 -15.35 2.07 3.71
CA THR A 112 -16.50 2.91 4.02
C THR A 112 -17.38 3.08 2.78
N TRP A 113 -16.78 3.41 1.63
CA TRP A 113 -17.49 3.50 0.36
C TRP A 113 -18.16 2.16 -0.01
N ALA A 114 -17.44 1.04 0.12
CA ALA A 114 -17.95 -0.29 -0.20
C ALA A 114 -19.16 -0.66 0.64
N GLY A 115 -19.11 -0.40 1.96
CA GLY A 115 -20.23 -0.64 2.87
C GLY A 115 -21.48 0.19 2.52
N ILE A 116 -21.30 1.47 2.17
CA ILE A 116 -22.40 2.33 1.73
C ILE A 116 -23.00 1.82 0.42
N HIS A 117 -22.16 1.40 -0.53
CA HIS A 117 -22.62 0.92 -1.82
C HIS A 117 -23.34 -0.43 -1.72
N ALA A 118 -22.93 -1.31 -0.80
CA ALA A 118 -23.65 -2.53 -0.48
C ALA A 118 -25.05 -2.23 0.09
N ALA A 119 -25.16 -1.33 1.06
CA ALA A 119 -26.45 -0.91 1.59
C ALA A 119 -27.35 -0.27 0.52
N LEU A 120 -26.78 0.52 -0.40
CA LEU A 120 -27.52 1.11 -1.51
C LEU A 120 -28.09 0.02 -2.45
N ASN A 121 -27.36 -1.07 -2.69
CA ASN A 121 -27.86 -2.18 -3.49
C ASN A 121 -29.04 -2.90 -2.82
N GLU A 122 -29.01 -3.06 -1.50
CA GLU A 122 -30.14 -3.64 -0.74
C GLU A 122 -31.39 -2.77 -0.83
N LEU A 123 -31.23 -1.45 -0.74
CA LEU A 123 -32.33 -0.49 -0.92
C LEU A 123 -32.90 -0.56 -2.34
N TYR A 124 -32.06 -0.65 -3.37
CA TYR A 124 -32.53 -0.82 -4.74
C TYR A 124 -33.29 -2.13 -4.96
N ALA A 125 -32.81 -3.24 -4.38
CA ALA A 125 -33.51 -4.52 -4.45
C ALA A 125 -34.89 -4.43 -3.81
N THR A 126 -34.99 -3.77 -2.65
CA THR A 126 -36.25 -3.54 -1.95
C THR A 126 -37.20 -2.66 -2.77
N GLN A 127 -36.70 -1.54 -3.32
CA GLN A 127 -37.50 -0.67 -4.18
C GLN A 127 -37.97 -1.38 -5.45
N HIS A 128 -37.14 -2.25 -6.03
CA HIS A 128 -37.54 -3.06 -7.17
C HIS A 128 -38.74 -3.94 -6.81
N GLN A 129 -38.71 -4.62 -5.67
CA GLN A 129 -39.83 -5.43 -5.17
C GLN A 129 -41.10 -4.60 -4.90
N VAL A 130 -40.96 -3.37 -4.41
CA VAL A 130 -42.10 -2.44 -4.28
C VAL A 130 -42.67 -2.08 -5.65
N ASN A 131 -41.80 -1.76 -6.62
CA ASN A 131 -42.20 -1.37 -7.98
C ASN A 131 -42.84 -2.52 -8.77
N THR A 132 -42.46 -3.78 -8.52
CA THR A 132 -43.09 -4.97 -9.12
C THR A 132 -44.34 -5.43 -8.37
N GLY A 133 -44.68 -4.81 -7.23
CA GLY A 133 -45.82 -5.16 -6.40
C GLY A 133 -45.60 -6.40 -5.51
N GLU A 134 -44.38 -6.91 -5.43
CA GLU A 134 -43.99 -7.97 -4.48
C GLU A 134 -43.98 -7.47 -3.03
N LEU A 135 -43.70 -6.18 -2.82
CA LEU A 135 -43.81 -5.50 -1.53
C LEU A 135 -44.85 -4.37 -1.53
N PRO A 136 -45.46 -4.04 -0.38
CA PRO A 136 -46.43 -2.95 -0.27
C PRO A 136 -45.83 -1.56 -0.56
N ALA A 137 -46.63 -0.66 -1.14
CA ALA A 137 -46.21 0.71 -1.47
C ALA A 137 -45.78 1.58 -0.27
N HIS A 138 -46.18 1.25 0.96
CA HIS A 138 -45.72 1.98 2.14
C HIS A 138 -44.27 1.65 2.53
N GLN A 139 -43.68 0.64 1.89
CA GLN A 139 -42.25 0.31 2.01
C GLN A 139 -41.42 0.99 0.91
N ASP A 140 -41.92 2.08 0.33
CA ASP A 140 -41.16 2.88 -0.62
C ASP A 140 -39.85 3.38 0.02
N MET A 141 -38.73 3.12 -0.66
CA MET A 141 -37.37 3.43 -0.22
C MET A 141 -36.80 4.63 -1.00
N SER A 142 -37.61 5.35 -1.78
CA SER A 142 -37.12 6.37 -2.71
C SER A 142 -36.37 7.50 -2.01
N GLU A 143 -36.82 7.93 -0.83
CA GLU A 143 -36.13 8.95 -0.04
C GLU A 143 -34.81 8.44 0.55
N GLU A 144 -34.81 7.22 1.09
CA GLU A 144 -33.62 6.58 1.65
C GLU A 144 -32.55 6.35 0.58
N ILE A 145 -32.96 5.91 -0.62
CA ILE A 145 -32.09 5.75 -1.78
C ILE A 145 -31.43 7.09 -2.14
N ARG A 146 -32.20 8.19 -2.22
CA ARG A 146 -31.63 9.51 -2.53
C ARG A 146 -30.61 9.96 -1.47
N ALA A 147 -30.92 9.75 -0.19
CA ALA A 147 -30.00 10.06 0.91
C ALA A 147 -28.71 9.24 0.80
N LYS A 148 -28.82 7.91 0.59
CA LYS A 148 -27.66 7.02 0.46
C LYS A 148 -26.85 7.25 -0.80
N GLN A 149 -27.46 7.65 -1.92
CA GLN A 149 -26.72 8.08 -3.10
C GLN A 149 -25.83 9.29 -2.83
N SER A 150 -26.32 10.26 -2.04
CA SER A 150 -25.53 11.43 -1.64
C SER A 150 -24.35 11.03 -0.76
N GLU A 151 -24.59 10.12 0.19
CA GLU A 151 -23.54 9.55 1.06
C GLU A 151 -22.49 8.76 0.26
N ALA A 152 -22.92 7.94 -0.71
CA ALA A 152 -22.05 7.17 -1.58
C ALA A 152 -21.13 8.08 -2.41
N LYS A 153 -21.67 9.17 -2.97
CA LYS A 153 -20.88 10.18 -3.69
C LYS A 153 -19.83 10.85 -2.78
N ALA A 154 -20.21 11.19 -1.56
CA ALA A 154 -19.28 11.77 -0.59
C ALA A 154 -18.18 10.78 -0.18
N ALA A 155 -18.53 9.51 0.04
CA ALA A 155 -17.57 8.46 0.38
C ALA A 155 -16.62 8.15 -0.77
N GLN A 156 -17.11 8.13 -2.01
CA GLN A 156 -16.28 7.97 -3.20
C GLN A 156 -15.25 9.08 -3.30
N LYS A 157 -15.68 10.34 -3.18
CA LYS A 157 -14.76 11.49 -3.21
C LYS A 157 -13.66 11.38 -2.14
N ARG A 158 -13.98 10.90 -0.94
CA ARG A 158 -12.99 10.67 0.13
C ARG A 158 -12.01 9.54 -0.24
N ALA A 159 -12.51 8.45 -0.83
CA ALA A 159 -11.66 7.35 -1.28
C ALA A 159 -10.70 7.80 -2.38
N ASP A 160 -11.17 8.57 -3.36
CA ASP A 160 -10.35 9.08 -4.46
C ASP A 160 -9.30 10.11 -3.98
N GLN A 161 -9.66 10.94 -2.99
CA GLN A 161 -8.72 11.84 -2.32
C GLN A 161 -7.64 11.05 -1.57
N ALA A 162 -8.03 10.03 -0.81
CA ALA A 162 -7.08 9.20 -0.07
C ALA A 162 -6.18 8.35 -0.99
N GLU A 163 -6.67 7.94 -2.16
CA GLU A 163 -5.86 7.31 -3.21
C GLU A 163 -4.77 8.25 -3.70
N THR A 164 -5.15 9.49 -4.03
CA THR A 164 -4.21 10.53 -4.49
C THR A 164 -3.14 10.79 -3.42
N GLU A 165 -3.55 10.95 -2.17
CA GLU A 165 -2.63 11.12 -1.04
C GLU A 165 -1.65 9.95 -0.89
N LEU A 166 -2.13 8.70 -1.07
CA LEU A 166 -1.28 7.51 -1.00
C LEU A 166 -0.22 7.51 -2.11
N ILE A 167 -0.62 7.78 -3.36
CA ILE A 167 0.28 7.85 -4.52
C ILE A 167 1.33 8.94 -4.29
N ASP A 168 0.90 10.14 -3.91
CA ASP A 168 1.79 11.27 -3.62
C ASP A 168 2.79 10.95 -2.50
N THR A 169 2.32 10.29 -1.44
CA THR A 169 3.18 9.88 -0.32
C THR A 169 4.24 8.88 -0.77
N ILE A 170 3.86 7.88 -1.56
CA ILE A 170 4.80 6.90 -2.12
C ILE A 170 5.83 7.60 -3.01
N GLU A 171 5.40 8.51 -3.89
CA GLU A 171 6.32 9.27 -4.74
C GLU A 171 7.31 10.11 -3.93
N GLN A 172 6.83 10.83 -2.91
CA GLN A 172 7.69 11.66 -2.07
C GLN A 172 8.73 10.81 -1.33
N VAL A 173 8.32 9.66 -0.80
CA VAL A 173 9.22 8.71 -0.15
C VAL A 173 10.25 8.16 -1.14
N LEU A 174 9.82 7.81 -2.36
CA LEU A 174 10.72 7.35 -3.41
C LEU A 174 11.69 8.45 -3.88
N LYS A 175 11.34 9.73 -3.80
CA LYS A 175 12.25 10.84 -4.13
C LYS A 175 13.35 11.05 -3.08
N ARG A 176 13.16 10.56 -1.83
CA ARG A 176 14.11 10.71 -0.71
C ARG A 176 15.24 9.66 -0.68
N VAL A 177 15.44 8.86 -1.75
CA VAL A 177 16.47 7.79 -1.77
C VAL A 177 17.85 8.32 -1.38
N PRO A 178 18.54 7.70 -0.39
CA PRO A 178 19.89 8.08 0.00
C PRO A 178 20.87 8.02 -1.18
N LYS A 179 21.75 9.04 -1.28
CA LYS A 179 22.82 9.09 -2.31
C LYS A 179 23.74 7.88 -2.32
N SER A 180 23.78 7.07 -1.26
CA SER A 180 24.56 5.84 -1.19
C SER A 180 24.03 4.70 -2.07
N ILE A 181 22.79 4.83 -2.58
CA ILE A 181 22.12 3.87 -3.47
C ILE A 181 22.11 4.35 -4.93
N ARG A 182 22.24 5.67 -5.18
CA ARG A 182 22.45 6.23 -6.54
C ARG A 182 23.88 5.99 -7.01
#